data_AF-A0A924XTQ0-F1
#
_entry.id   AF-A0A924XTQ0-F1
#
_cell.length_a   1.000
_cell.length_b   1.000
_cell.length_c   1.000
_cell.angle_alpha   90.00
_cell.angle_beta   90.00
_cell.angle_gamma   90.00
#
_symmetry.space_group_name_H-M   'P 1'
#
loop_
_entity.id
_entity.type
_entity.pdbx_description
1 polymer ?
#
loop_
_entity_poly.entity_id
_entity_poly.type
_entity_poly.pdbx_seq_one_letter_code
_entity_poly.pdbx_strand_id
1 'polypeptide(L)' 'FSMRATRRGGVAQMIGSGVAAGFALFVVSKVAEEFGQSGALPAELAAWAPAGAGLMLAVALLLHLEDG' A
#
# COMPACT_ATOMS: atom_id res chain seq x y z
N PHE A 1 -10.44 -26.98 -25.53
CA PHE A 1 -10.51 -25.61 -24.99
C PHE A 1 -11.58 -25.54 -23.92
N SER A 2 -11.22 -25.72 -22.64
CA SER A 2 -12.13 -25.48 -21.53
C SER A 2 -11.66 -24.21 -20.83
N MET A 3 -12.36 -23.11 -21.10
CA MET A 3 -12.15 -21.84 -20.44
C MET A 3 -12.53 -22.03 -18.96
N ARG A 4 -11.52 -22.19 -18.10
CA ARG A 4 -11.68 -22.10 -16.65
C ARG A 4 -12.35 -20.76 -16.36
N ALA A 5 -13.52 -20.80 -15.73
CA ALA A 5 -14.27 -19.61 -15.36
C ALA A 5 -13.34 -18.63 -14.63
N THR A 6 -13.02 -17.52 -15.29
CA THR A 6 -12.30 -16.42 -14.66
C THR A 6 -13.12 -16.00 -13.44
N ARG A 7 -12.52 -16.18 -12.26
CA ARG A 7 -13.19 -16.11 -10.97
C ARG A 7 -13.81 -14.72 -10.80
N ARG A 8 -15.13 -14.60 -10.86
CA ARG A 8 -15.88 -13.38 -10.47
C ARG A 8 -15.52 -12.88 -9.06
N GLY A 9 -15.02 -13.75 -8.17
CA GLY A 9 -14.51 -13.35 -6.85
C GLY A 9 -13.11 -12.74 -6.83
N GLY A 10 -12.27 -13.00 -7.83
CA GLY A 10 -10.88 -12.50 -7.85
C GLY A 10 -10.80 -10.98 -8.06
N VAL A 11 -11.69 -10.43 -8.90
CA VAL A 11 -11.72 -8.98 -9.19
C VAL A 11 -12.13 -8.18 -7.97
N ALA A 12 -13.17 -8.61 -7.26
CA ALA A 12 -13.63 -7.93 -6.04
C ALA A 12 -12.54 -7.97 -4.93
N GLN A 13 -11.85 -9.11 -4.82
CA GLN A 13 -10.73 -9.25 -3.88
C GLN A 13 -9.54 -8.36 -4.27
N MET A 14 -9.20 -8.27 -5.56
CA MET A 14 -8.12 -7.42 -6.08
C MET A 14 -8.40 -5.92 -5.88
N ILE A 15 -9.65 -5.50 -6.12
CA ILE A 15 -10.07 -4.12 -5.85
C ILE A 15 -10.07 -3.86 -4.34
N GLY A 16 -10.61 -4.78 -3.55
CA GLY A 16 -10.65 -4.67 -2.09
C GLY A 16 -9.26 -4.53 -1.48
N SER A 17 -8.30 -5.34 -1.92
CA SER A 17 -6.91 -5.24 -1.46
C SER A 17 -6.24 -3.94 -1.91
N GLY A 18 -6.53 -3.46 -3.14
CA GLY A 18 -6.03 -2.18 -3.63
C GLY A 18 -6.54 -0.98 -2.82
N VAL A 19 -7.85 -0.97 -2.50
CA VAL A 19 -8.46 0.07 -1.66
C VAL A 19 -7.89 0.02 -0.24
N ALA A 20 -7.76 -1.17 0.35
CA ALA A 20 -7.18 -1.33 1.68
C ALA A 20 -5.72 -0.85 1.74
N ALA A 21 -4.91 -1.18 0.73
CA ALA A 21 -3.52 -0.71 0.63
C ALA A 21 -3.44 0.81 0.46
N GLY A 22 -4.26 1.39 -0.42
CA GLY A 22 -4.33 2.84 -0.61
C GLY A 22 -4.77 3.58 0.65
N PHE A 23 -5.75 3.03 1.38
CA PHE A 23 -6.19 3.56 2.67
C PHE A 23 -5.09 3.49 3.73
N ALA A 24 -4.37 2.37 3.84
CA ALA A 24 -3.25 2.23 4.76
C ALA A 24 -2.15 3.25 4.48
N LEU A 25 -1.77 3.43 3.20
CA LEU A 25 -0.81 4.47 2.79
C LEU A 25 -1.30 5.87 3.15
N PHE A 26 -2.58 6.16 2.92
CA PHE A 26 -3.16 7.45 3.29
C PHE A 26 -3.08 7.72 4.79
N VAL A 27 -3.43 6.74 5.63
CA VAL A 27 -3.35 6.86 7.08
C VAL A 27 -1.91 7.10 7.53
N VAL A 28 -0.94 6.35 7.00
CA VAL A 28 0.47 6.55 7.33
C VAL A 28 0.96 7.94 6.93
N SER A 29 0.58 8.43 5.74
CA SER A 29 0.90 9.79 5.31
C SER A 29 0.30 10.85 6.23
N LYS A 30 -0.98 10.71 6.61
CA LYS A 30 -1.63 11.66 7.51
C LYS A 30 -1.03 11.66 8.91
N VAL A 31 -0.69 10.49 9.43
CA VAL A 31 0.04 10.38 10.69
C VAL A 31 1.41 11.05 10.57
N ALA A 32 2.20 10.77 9.53
CA ALA A 32 3.49 11.41 9.33
C ALA A 32 3.40 12.95 9.22
N GLU A 33 2.35 13.46 8.56
CA GLU A 33 2.07 14.89 8.41
C GLU A 33 1.77 15.55 9.77
N GLU A 34 0.89 14.96 10.59
CA GLU A 34 0.55 15.44 11.94
C GLU A 34 1.77 15.41 12.88
N PHE A 35 2.58 14.36 12.80
CA PHE A 35 3.82 14.25 13.58
C PHE A 35 4.89 15.27 13.15
N GLY A 36 4.96 15.59 11.85
CA GLY A 36 5.81 16.64 11.30
C GLY A 36 5.36 18.04 11.76
N GLN A 37 4.05 18.31 11.76
CA GLN A 37 3.49 19.57 12.26
C GLN A 37 3.64 19.73 13.78
N SER A 38 3.67 18.62 14.53
CA SER A 38 3.90 18.62 15.98
C SER A 38 5.34 18.94 16.38
N GLY A 39 6.27 19.05 15.41
CA GLY A 39 7.70 19.32 15.67
C GLY A 39 8.46 18.12 16.28
N ALA A 40 7.84 16.94 16.35
CA ALA A 40 8.41 15.74 16.96
C ALA A 40 9.27 14.91 15.98
N LEU A 41 9.13 15.14 14.66
CA LEU A 41 9.86 14.46 13.61
C LEU A 41 10.44 15.49 12.62
N PRO A 42 11.73 15.36 12.21
CA PRO A 42 12.31 16.20 11.16
C PRO A 42 11.46 16.12 9.89
N ALA A 43 11.17 17.27 9.28
CA ALA A 43 10.35 17.36 8.08
C ALA A 43 10.89 16.48 6.93
N GLU A 44 12.21 16.30 6.85
CA GLU A 44 12.85 15.38 5.91
C GLU A 44 12.40 13.92 6.11
N LEU A 45 12.29 13.43 7.36
CA LEU A 45 11.86 12.05 7.60
C LEU A 45 10.36 11.86 7.35
N ALA A 46 9.55 12.86 7.70
CA ALA A 46 8.10 12.82 7.43
C ALA A 46 7.80 12.86 5.91
N ALA A 47 8.58 13.61 5.13
CA ALA A 47 8.42 13.70 3.68
C ALA A 47 8.73 12.37 2.96
N TRP A 48 9.68 11.59 3.47
CA TRP A 48 10.09 10.32 2.86
C TRP A 48 9.32 9.10 3.37
N ALA A 49 8.61 9.20 4.51
CA ALA A 49 7.83 8.11 5.08
C ALA A 49 6.77 7.51 4.10
N PRO A 50 5.98 8.31 3.36
CA PRO A 50 5.03 7.79 2.37
C PRO A 50 5.72 7.03 1.24
N ALA A 51 6.85 7.57 0.75
CA ALA A 51 7.64 6.95 -0.31
C ALA A 51 8.24 5.62 0.13
N GLY A 52 8.79 5.55 1.36
CA GLY A 52 9.31 4.32 1.96
C GLY A 52 8.24 3.25 2.15
N ALA A 53 7.07 3.63 2.67
CA ALA A 53 5.93 2.71 2.82
C ALA A 53 5.46 2.18 1.46
N GLY A 54 5.39 3.03 0.43
CA GLY A 54 5.06 2.63 -0.93
C GLY A 54 6.07 1.64 -1.53
N LEU A 55 7.37 1.87 -1.31
CA LEU A 55 8.44 0.97 -1.74
C LEU A 55 8.36 -0.39 -1.07
N MET A 56 8.15 -0.44 0.25
CA MET A 56 7.98 -1.71 0.96
C MET A 56 6.74 -2.47 0.50
N LEU A 57 5.62 -1.77 0.26
CA LEU A 57 4.43 -2.41 -0.29
C LEU A 57 4.67 -2.94 -1.71
N ALA A 58 5.36 -2.19 -2.57
CA ALA A 58 5.71 -2.63 -3.92
C ALA A 58 6.60 -3.88 -3.88
N VAL A 59 7.61 -3.92 -3.01
CA VAL A 59 8.47 -5.10 -2.82
C VAL A 59 7.68 -6.28 -2.28
N ALA A 60 6.83 -6.07 -1.27
CA ALA A 60 5.99 -7.13 -0.72
C ALA A 60 5.03 -7.72 -1.76
N LEU A 61 4.46 -6.87 -2.62
CA LEU A 61 3.66 -7.30 -3.77
C LEU A 61 4.47 -8.09 -4.79
N LEU A 62 5.68 -7.64 -5.12
CA LEU A 62 6.58 -8.32 -6.06
C LEU A 62 6.89 -9.74 -5.56
N LEU A 63 7.31 -9.86 -4.30
CA LEU A 63 7.61 -11.13 -3.65
C LEU A 63 6.38 -12.04 -3.57
N HIS A 64 5.21 -11.51 -3.21
CA HIS A 64 3.97 -12.30 -3.18
C HIS A 64 3.55 -12.80 -4.56
N LEU A 65 3.90 -12.08 -5.63
CA LEU A 65 3.60 -12.48 -7.00
C LEU A 65 4.63 -13.48 -7.56
N GLU A 66 5.88 -13.44 -7.08
CA GLU A 66 6.93 -14.42 -7.44
C GLU A 66 6.77 -15.76 -6.70
N ASP A 67 6.32 -15.75 -5.44
CA ASP A 67 6.10 -16.96 -4.64
C ASP A 67 4.72 -17.63 -4.89
N GLY A 68 3.87 -17.02 -5.71
CA GLY A 68 2.47 -17.41 -5.98
C GLY A 68 2.24 -18.28 -7.20
#